data_AF-A0A382ARY8-F1
#
_entry.id   AF-A0A382ARY8-F1
#
_cell.length_a   1.000
_cell.length_b   1.000
_cell.length_c   1.000
_cell.angle_alpha   90.00
_cell.angle_beta   90.00
_cell.angle_gamma   90.00
#
_symmetry.space_group_name_H-M   'P 1'
#
loop_
_entity.id
_entity.type
_entity.pdbx_description
1 polymer ?
#
loop_
_entity_poly.entity_id
_entity_poly.type
_entity_poly.pdbx_seq_one_letter_code
_entity_poly.pdbx_strand_id
1 'polypeptide(L)'
;MSFSRFSVLAVFLMMVMSAFVALPTYNVGADEHEGGDDGPYLNAFPTGSGGDIADYEMIEDNEEGANITVEATELVNNTSYTIIWDIWDATYTYGAEGFWDFSTPPTNVQYLIGPDILTGSDFNPGCYVFTGKLFDNDAGVEIENETWPFTIGVPFSDCEGPDEGDCPFDDVEGSPCEDIATNPCREDHESDACDDYVNDYCDTHADDPGCYYDIDDCPFDGREGTPCEAEECEGGAHDSEECRVYVESYCYLNEDDPGCLFGDSPTFVCGNGDVIPFDGVNNGYEDCSDGSDEQQYDSDG
;
A
#
# COMPACT_ATOMS: atom_id res chain seq x y z
N MET A 1 -13.60 -63.61 -23.15
CA MET A 1 -14.72 -63.89 -22.23
C MET A 1 -14.12 -64.04 -20.84
N SER A 2 -14.15 -62.97 -20.03
CA SER A 2 -15.03 -62.80 -18.83
C SER A 2 -14.43 -63.45 -17.57
N PHE A 3 -14.30 -62.88 -16.38
CA PHE A 3 -14.70 -61.65 -15.65
C PHE A 3 -13.56 -61.38 -14.62
N SER A 4 -13.07 -60.16 -14.34
CA SER A 4 -13.63 -59.07 -13.52
C SER A 4 -13.77 -59.34 -11.99
N ARG A 5 -12.91 -58.65 -11.21
CA ARG A 5 -13.17 -57.84 -9.98
C ARG A 5 -12.69 -58.28 -8.58
N PHE A 6 -12.30 -57.21 -7.85
CA PHE A 6 -12.20 -56.97 -6.41
C PHE A 6 -10.93 -57.41 -5.67
N SER A 7 -10.06 -56.45 -5.34
CA SER A 7 -10.11 -55.78 -4.02
C SER A 7 -8.73 -55.18 -3.70
N VAL A 8 -8.55 -53.88 -3.92
CA VAL A 8 -7.58 -53.09 -3.15
C VAL A 8 -8.38 -51.91 -2.62
N LEU A 9 -8.80 -52.07 -1.37
CA LEU A 9 -9.52 -51.08 -0.61
C LEU A 9 -8.57 -49.92 -0.30
N ALA A 10 -9.08 -48.71 -0.49
CA ALA A 10 -8.46 -47.46 -0.12
C ALA A 10 -8.11 -47.39 1.37
N VAL A 11 -6.93 -46.86 1.70
CA VAL A 11 -6.74 -45.91 2.79
C VAL A 11 -5.70 -44.91 2.30
N PHE A 12 -6.21 -43.80 1.75
CA PHE A 12 -5.49 -42.53 1.72
C PHE A 12 -5.23 -42.13 3.17
N LEU A 13 -3.99 -42.23 3.64
CA LEU A 13 -3.57 -41.46 4.81
C LEU A 13 -3.20 -40.08 4.29
N MET A 14 -4.09 -39.12 4.55
CA MET A 14 -3.90 -37.71 4.29
C MET A 14 -2.58 -37.24 4.91
N MET A 15 -1.56 -37.04 4.08
CA MET A 15 -0.56 -36.03 4.35
C MET A 15 -1.23 -34.71 4.00
N VAL A 16 -1.97 -34.15 4.96
CA VAL A 16 -2.29 -32.73 4.96
C VAL A 16 -0.95 -32.02 5.19
N MET A 17 -0.21 -31.81 4.11
CA MET A 17 0.73 -30.71 4.05
C MET A 17 -0.18 -29.50 3.91
N SER A 18 -0.56 -28.91 5.06
CA SER A 18 -1.01 -27.53 5.08
C SER A 18 0.09 -26.74 4.40
N ALA A 19 -0.11 -26.42 3.13
CA ALA A 19 0.39 -25.18 2.60
C ALA A 19 -0.31 -24.12 3.44
N PHE A 20 0.38 -23.66 4.48
CA PHE A 20 0.14 -22.33 4.99
C PHE A 20 0.38 -21.44 3.78
N VAL A 21 -0.72 -21.00 3.15
CA VAL A 21 -0.69 -19.86 2.25
C VAL A 21 -0.07 -18.77 3.11
N ALA A 22 1.13 -18.33 2.74
CA ALA A 22 1.69 -17.13 3.30
C ALA A 22 0.69 -16.03 2.91
N LEU A 23 -0.11 -15.62 3.89
CA LEU A 23 -0.81 -14.35 3.86
C LEU A 23 0.20 -13.30 3.39
N PRO A 24 -0.21 -12.28 2.62
CA PRO A 24 0.68 -11.16 2.33
C PRO A 24 1.24 -10.71 3.66
N THR A 25 2.56 -10.83 3.80
CA THR A 25 3.26 -10.30 4.96
C THR A 25 3.09 -8.79 4.85
N TYR A 26 2.01 -8.24 5.41
CA TYR A 26 2.21 -7.11 6.29
C TYR A 26 3.45 -7.48 7.10
N ASN A 27 4.48 -6.64 7.13
CA ASN A 27 5.60 -6.86 8.03
C ASN A 27 5.04 -6.74 9.46
N VAL A 28 4.33 -7.78 9.93
CA VAL A 28 3.89 -7.99 11.31
C VAL A 28 5.10 -8.47 12.08
N GLY A 29 6.05 -7.56 12.20
CA GLY A 29 7.35 -7.78 12.76
C GLY A 29 7.83 -6.46 13.30
N ALA A 30 8.54 -6.53 14.43
CA ALA A 30 9.44 -5.45 14.80
C ALA A 30 10.31 -5.16 13.57
N ASP A 31 10.12 -4.03 12.91
CA ASP A 31 10.80 -3.76 11.65
C ASP A 31 12.32 -3.91 11.91
N GLU A 32 12.95 -4.84 11.19
CA GLU A 32 14.38 -5.07 11.33
C GLU A 32 15.06 -3.93 10.62
N HIS A 33 15.29 -2.81 11.34
CA HIS A 33 16.01 -1.61 10.90
C HIS A 33 16.93 -1.92 9.71
N GLU A 34 16.45 -1.66 8.48
CA GLU A 34 17.17 -2.01 7.27
C GLU A 34 18.41 -1.13 7.21
N GLY A 35 19.52 -1.70 7.70
CA GLY A 35 20.75 -0.99 8.00
C GLY A 35 21.20 -0.06 6.88
N GLY A 36 21.11 1.24 7.15
CA GLY A 36 21.52 2.30 6.23
C GLY A 36 21.77 3.64 6.93
N ASP A 37 20.89 4.05 7.84
CA ASP A 37 21.00 5.33 8.54
C ASP A 37 21.18 5.14 10.06
N ASP A 38 22.38 5.45 10.57
CA ASP A 38 22.69 5.57 12.00
C ASP A 38 21.80 6.71 12.60
N GLY A 39 20.60 6.41 13.09
CA GLY A 39 19.62 7.43 13.46
C GLY A 39 18.48 6.93 14.35
N PRO A 40 17.79 7.84 15.08
CA PRO A 40 16.68 7.46 15.93
C PRO A 40 15.60 6.73 15.13
N TYR A 41 15.05 5.66 15.69
CA TYR A 41 13.95 4.94 15.05
C TYR A 41 12.92 4.46 16.09
N LEU A 42 11.71 4.20 15.61
CA LEU A 42 10.57 3.70 16.39
C LEU A 42 10.29 2.25 16.02
N ASN A 43 9.90 1.46 16.99
CA ASN A 43 9.42 0.11 16.80
C ASN A 43 8.24 -0.13 17.77
N ALA A 44 7.19 -0.81 17.31
CA ALA A 44 6.06 -1.16 18.16
C ALA A 44 5.53 -2.56 17.86
N PHE A 45 5.21 -3.32 18.90
CA PHE A 45 4.76 -4.70 18.78
C PHE A 45 3.92 -5.15 19.99
N PRO A 46 3.00 -6.11 19.83
CA PRO A 46 2.32 -6.77 20.95
C PRO A 46 3.30 -7.56 21.84
N THR A 47 3.06 -7.60 23.15
CA THR A 47 3.92 -8.34 24.09
C THR A 47 3.79 -9.86 23.91
N GLY A 48 4.95 -10.52 23.73
CA GLY A 48 5.07 -11.92 23.30
C GLY A 48 6.20 -12.10 22.25
N SER A 49 6.54 -10.99 21.60
CA SER A 49 7.33 -10.83 20.36
C SER A 49 8.47 -11.84 20.09
N GLY A 50 8.10 -12.87 19.34
CA GLY A 50 8.97 -13.56 18.39
C GLY A 50 8.79 -13.10 16.94
N GLY A 51 7.87 -12.15 16.68
CA GLY A 51 7.42 -11.79 15.33
C GLY A 51 6.40 -12.78 14.75
N ASP A 52 5.77 -13.59 15.60
CA ASP A 52 4.76 -14.55 15.15
C ASP A 52 3.43 -13.83 14.96
N ILE A 53 2.75 -14.09 13.84
CA ILE A 53 1.42 -13.51 13.51
C ILE A 53 0.37 -13.72 14.61
N ALA A 54 0.52 -14.79 15.39
CA ALA A 54 -0.34 -15.10 16.53
C ALA A 54 -0.27 -14.06 17.67
N ASP A 55 0.81 -13.27 17.75
CA ASP A 55 0.95 -12.20 18.74
C ASP A 55 0.07 -10.97 18.38
N TYR A 56 -0.32 -10.84 17.10
CA TYR A 56 -1.15 -9.75 16.56
C TYR A 56 -2.63 -10.16 16.40
N GLU A 57 -2.92 -11.44 16.59
CA GLU A 57 -4.25 -12.01 16.43
C GLU A 57 -4.92 -12.28 17.77
N MET A 58 -6.24 -12.06 17.88
CA MET A 58 -7.03 -12.48 19.04
C MET A 58 -6.46 -11.97 20.37
N ILE A 59 -6.22 -10.67 20.48
CA ILE A 59 -5.79 -10.03 21.74
C ILE A 59 -6.99 -10.01 22.73
N GLU A 60 -7.44 -11.17 23.20
CA GLU A 60 -8.45 -11.39 24.25
C GLU A 60 -8.22 -12.81 24.82
N ASP A 61 -8.41 -13.18 26.08
CA ASP A 61 -9.04 -12.58 27.25
C ASP A 61 -8.45 -13.39 28.44
N ASN A 62 -7.96 -12.75 29.51
CA ASN A 62 -7.61 -13.41 30.78
C ASN A 62 -6.35 -14.31 30.89
N GLU A 63 -5.19 -13.87 30.41
CA GLU A 63 -3.99 -13.92 31.27
C GLU A 63 -3.41 -12.50 31.31
N GLU A 64 -3.12 -11.99 32.50
CA GLU A 64 -2.58 -10.64 32.75
C GLU A 64 -1.39 -10.35 31.81
N GLY A 65 -1.59 -9.69 30.66
CA GLY A 65 -0.49 -9.64 29.69
C GLY A 65 -0.65 -8.82 28.42
N ALA A 66 -1.83 -8.71 27.82
CA ALA A 66 -2.00 -7.99 26.56
C ALA A 66 -1.57 -6.51 26.68
N ASN A 67 -0.47 -6.16 26.00
CA ASN A 67 0.00 -4.79 25.89
C ASN A 67 0.69 -4.61 24.54
N ILE A 68 0.68 -3.37 24.04
CA ILE A 68 1.50 -2.96 22.91
C ILE A 68 2.75 -2.30 23.50
N THR A 69 3.90 -2.87 23.21
CA THR A 69 5.20 -2.30 23.52
C THR A 69 5.59 -1.33 22.43
N VAL A 70 5.93 -0.09 22.80
CA VAL A 70 6.42 0.94 21.89
C VAL A 70 7.81 1.35 22.34
N GLU A 71 8.82 1.10 21.53
CA GLU A 71 10.21 1.38 21.83
C GLU A 71 10.81 2.32 20.78
N ALA A 72 11.38 3.43 21.24
CA ALA A 72 12.23 4.27 20.40
C ALA A 72 13.68 4.07 20.81
N THR A 73 14.57 3.84 19.85
CA THR A 73 16.00 3.60 20.11
C THR A 73 16.87 4.53 19.27
N GLU A 74 18.19 4.41 19.43
CA GLU A 74 19.19 5.26 18.75
C GLU A 74 18.97 6.78 18.91
N LEU A 75 18.36 7.16 20.03
CA LEU A 75 17.99 8.55 20.31
C LEU A 75 19.22 9.45 20.50
N VAL A 76 19.13 10.67 19.96
CA VAL A 76 20.18 11.69 20.08
C VAL A 76 20.13 12.35 21.45
N ASN A 77 21.29 12.54 22.07
CA ASN A 77 21.40 13.10 23.41
C ASN A 77 21.08 14.60 23.41
N ASN A 78 20.32 15.05 24.42
CA ASN A 78 19.82 16.42 24.56
C ASN A 78 18.89 16.86 23.41
N THR A 79 18.15 15.91 22.86
CA THR A 79 17.06 16.15 21.89
C THR A 79 15.72 15.87 22.55
N SER A 80 14.73 16.70 22.25
CA SER A 80 13.33 16.50 22.67
C SER A 80 12.58 15.71 21.61
N TYR A 81 11.89 14.67 22.05
CA TYR A 81 11.10 13.81 21.18
C TYR A 81 9.64 13.74 21.64
N THR A 82 8.76 13.45 20.70
CA THR A 82 7.39 13.07 20.97
C THR A 82 7.08 11.78 20.23
N ILE A 83 6.54 10.80 20.95
CA ILE A 83 5.88 9.65 20.33
C ILE A 83 4.39 9.94 20.33
N ILE A 84 3.75 9.90 19.16
CA ILE A 84 2.29 9.95 19.02
C ILE A 84 1.85 8.54 18.66
N TRP A 85 0.76 8.07 19.24
CA TRP A 85 0.17 6.80 18.86
C TRP A 85 -1.34 6.92 18.78
N ASP A 86 -1.92 6.11 17.92
CA ASP A 86 -3.35 5.96 17.79
C ASP A 86 -3.72 4.53 17.42
N ILE A 87 -4.91 4.14 17.85
CA ILE A 87 -5.54 2.86 17.60
C ILE A 87 -6.94 3.17 17.12
N TRP A 88 -7.25 2.77 15.90
CA TRP A 88 -8.57 2.95 15.32
C TRP A 88 -9.09 1.65 14.77
N ASP A 89 -10.41 1.45 14.83
CA ASP A 89 -11.04 0.40 14.03
C ASP A 89 -10.94 0.74 12.54
N ALA A 90 -11.09 -0.26 11.67
CA ALA A 90 -11.03 -0.07 10.22
C ALA A 90 -12.04 0.97 9.69
N THR A 91 -13.08 1.31 10.46
CA THR A 91 -14.07 2.32 10.10
C THR A 91 -13.80 3.72 10.66
N TYR A 92 -12.70 3.91 11.42
CA TYR A 92 -12.35 5.15 12.13
C TYR A 92 -13.47 5.70 13.02
N THR A 93 -14.33 4.82 13.54
CA THR A 93 -15.48 5.15 14.39
C THR A 93 -15.14 5.02 15.87
N TYR A 94 -14.28 4.07 16.23
CA TYR A 94 -13.89 3.76 17.60
C TYR A 94 -12.37 3.67 17.70
N GLY A 95 -11.81 4.34 18.70
CA GLY A 95 -10.37 4.36 18.86
C GLY A 95 -9.89 5.01 20.14
N ALA A 96 -8.58 4.92 20.36
CA ALA A 96 -7.86 5.62 21.40
C ALA A 96 -6.59 6.23 20.80
N GLU A 97 -6.22 7.40 21.30
CA GLU A 97 -5.00 8.09 20.90
C GLU A 97 -4.26 8.58 22.13
N GLY A 98 -2.96 8.77 21.99
CA GLY A 98 -2.12 9.29 23.06
C GLY A 98 -0.78 9.79 22.54
N PHE A 99 -0.04 10.41 23.44
CA PHE A 99 1.30 10.85 23.14
C PHE A 99 2.18 10.79 24.40
N TRP A 100 3.48 10.64 24.19
CA TRP A 100 4.50 10.75 25.21
C TRP A 100 5.56 11.75 24.79
N ASP A 101 5.72 12.81 25.57
CA ASP A 101 6.82 13.75 25.43
C ASP A 101 7.97 13.35 26.34
N PHE A 102 9.18 13.35 25.80
CA PHE A 102 10.39 13.08 26.56
C PHE A 102 11.60 13.84 26.00
N SER A 103 12.62 13.97 26.84
CA SER A 103 13.92 14.48 26.44
C SER A 103 14.99 13.50 26.92
N THR A 104 16.00 13.24 26.10
CA THR A 104 17.03 12.22 26.40
C THR A 104 17.85 12.60 27.65
N PRO A 105 18.13 11.67 28.60
CA PRO A 105 18.60 10.27 28.42
C PRO A 105 17.69 9.15 29.02
N PRO A 106 17.68 7.90 28.50
CA PRO A 106 18.72 7.14 27.77
C PRO A 106 18.63 7.14 26.23
N THR A 107 19.53 6.40 25.55
CA THR A 107 19.58 6.15 24.09
C THR A 107 18.36 5.41 23.55
N ASN A 108 17.54 4.87 24.44
CA ASN A 108 16.25 4.29 24.12
C ASN A 108 15.23 4.61 25.22
N VAL A 109 13.96 4.59 24.85
CA VAL A 109 12.82 4.66 25.76
C VAL A 109 11.80 3.62 25.35
N GLN A 110 11.09 3.06 26.32
CA GLN A 110 10.04 2.08 26.10
C GLN A 110 8.80 2.48 26.88
N TYR A 111 7.66 2.41 26.20
CA TYR A 111 6.33 2.63 26.74
C TYR A 111 5.45 1.40 26.48
N LEU A 112 4.38 1.29 27.26
CA LEU A 112 3.43 0.19 27.18
C LEU A 112 2.02 0.78 27.08
N ILE A 113 1.29 0.40 26.04
CA ILE A 113 -0.16 0.60 25.95
C ILE A 113 -0.78 -0.64 26.57
N GLY A 114 -1.20 -0.50 27.81
CA GLY A 114 -1.63 -1.60 28.64
C GLY A 114 -3.13 -1.89 28.56
N PRO A 115 -3.59 -2.83 29.40
CA PRO A 115 -5.01 -3.20 29.51
C PRO A 115 -5.87 -2.09 30.12
N ASP A 116 -5.29 -0.96 30.54
CA ASP A 116 -6.02 0.24 30.95
C ASP A 116 -6.55 1.05 29.76
N ILE A 117 -5.93 0.92 28.59
CA ILE A 117 -6.39 1.46 27.32
C ILE A 117 -7.08 0.36 26.50
N LEU A 118 -6.46 -0.81 26.40
CA LEU A 118 -6.97 -1.98 25.67
C LEU A 118 -8.05 -2.72 26.50
N THR A 119 -9.05 -1.98 27.00
CA THR A 119 -10.17 -2.57 27.74
C THR A 119 -11.31 -2.93 26.80
N GLY A 120 -11.97 -4.07 27.05
CA GLY A 120 -13.21 -4.44 26.36
C GLY A 120 -14.40 -3.49 26.60
N SER A 121 -14.25 -2.44 27.43
CA SER A 121 -15.25 -1.38 27.57
C SER A 121 -15.08 -0.24 26.56
N ASP A 122 -13.86 -0.01 26.09
CA ASP A 122 -13.52 1.04 25.12
C ASP A 122 -13.33 0.47 23.71
N PHE A 123 -12.97 -0.81 23.63
CA PHE A 123 -12.80 -1.56 22.39
C PHE A 123 -13.74 -2.76 22.36
N ASN A 124 -14.51 -2.91 21.29
CA ASN A 124 -15.28 -4.14 21.06
C ASN A 124 -14.37 -5.21 20.43
N PRO A 125 -14.71 -6.51 20.52
CA PRO A 125 -14.06 -7.51 19.69
C PRO A 125 -14.16 -7.10 18.21
N GLY A 126 -13.03 -7.07 17.51
CA GLY A 126 -12.94 -6.53 16.16
C GLY A 126 -11.52 -6.24 15.69
N CYS A 127 -11.46 -5.42 14.64
CA CYS A 127 -10.30 -5.22 13.79
C CYS A 127 -9.78 -3.81 13.97
N TYR A 128 -8.49 -3.70 14.23
CA TYR A 128 -7.87 -2.44 14.62
C TYR A 128 -6.56 -2.24 13.87
N VAL A 129 -6.20 -0.97 13.71
CA VAL A 129 -4.91 -0.55 13.17
C VAL A 129 -4.22 0.24 14.28
N PHE A 130 -2.97 -0.11 14.56
CA PHE A 130 -2.08 0.69 15.39
C PHE A 130 -1.25 1.58 14.47
N THR A 131 -1.15 2.85 14.82
CA THR A 131 -0.21 3.82 14.21
C THR A 131 0.67 4.38 15.31
N GLY A 132 1.99 4.43 15.10
CA GLY A 132 2.96 5.03 16.00
C GLY A 132 3.92 5.93 15.24
N LYS A 133 4.12 7.16 15.70
CA LYS A 133 4.99 8.15 15.05
C LYS A 133 6.01 8.72 16.01
N LEU A 134 7.26 8.84 15.58
CA LEU A 134 8.33 9.48 16.33
C LEU A 134 8.69 10.83 15.71
N PHE A 135 8.67 11.89 16.51
CA PHE A 135 9.01 13.24 16.10
C PHE A 135 10.24 13.77 16.84
N ASP A 136 11.14 14.43 16.12
CA ASP A 136 12.16 15.31 16.70
C ASP A 136 11.56 16.72 16.83
N ASN A 137 11.31 17.14 18.06
CA ASN A 137 10.67 18.43 18.35
C ASN A 137 11.62 19.61 18.15
N ASP A 138 12.94 19.38 18.22
CA ASP A 138 13.94 20.44 18.04
C ASP A 138 14.17 20.73 16.56
N ALA A 139 14.09 19.70 15.71
CA ALA A 139 14.17 19.81 14.25
C ALA A 139 12.80 20.05 13.58
N GLY A 140 11.70 19.69 14.25
CA GLY A 140 10.33 19.81 13.72
C GLY A 140 10.04 18.81 12.60
N VAL A 141 10.63 17.61 12.66
CA VAL A 141 10.51 16.58 11.62
C VAL A 141 9.92 15.28 12.21
N GLU A 142 9.11 14.60 11.41
CA GLU A 142 8.73 13.20 11.63
C GLU A 142 9.95 12.35 11.25
N ILE A 143 10.38 11.47 12.16
CA ILE A 143 11.54 10.60 11.96
C ILE A 143 11.08 9.23 11.46
N GLU A 144 10.06 8.67 12.09
CA GLU A 144 9.53 7.34 11.76
C GLU A 144 8.02 7.27 11.94
N ASN A 145 7.41 6.37 11.17
CA ASN A 145 5.99 6.02 11.22
C ASN A 145 5.80 4.51 11.08
N GLU A 146 5.32 3.89 12.15
CA GLU A 146 5.01 2.47 12.26
C GLU A 146 3.49 2.28 12.15
N THR A 147 3.04 1.36 11.31
CA THR A 147 1.61 1.09 11.14
C THR A 147 1.36 -0.38 10.86
N TRP A 148 0.52 -1.02 11.67
CA TRP A 148 0.19 -2.43 11.50
C TRP A 148 -1.23 -2.79 11.99
N PRO A 149 -1.86 -3.79 11.34
CA PRO A 149 -3.17 -4.28 11.75
C PRO A 149 -3.06 -5.28 12.91
N PHE A 150 -4.11 -5.34 13.73
CA PHE A 150 -4.28 -6.35 14.77
C PHE A 150 -5.75 -6.59 15.09
N THR A 151 -6.02 -7.64 15.86
CA THR A 151 -7.39 -8.00 16.24
C THR A 151 -7.54 -8.17 17.74
N ILE A 152 -8.70 -7.78 18.24
CA ILE A 152 -9.12 -7.97 19.63
C ILE A 152 -10.29 -8.95 19.58
N GLY A 153 -10.17 -10.13 20.21
CA GLY A 153 -11.32 -11.03 20.40
C GLY A 153 -11.88 -11.74 19.17
N VAL A 154 -11.31 -11.49 18.00
CA VAL A 154 -11.65 -12.13 16.73
C VAL A 154 -10.38 -12.51 15.98
N PRO A 155 -10.40 -13.59 15.17
CA PRO A 155 -9.27 -13.93 14.32
C PRO A 155 -9.11 -12.90 13.19
N PHE A 156 -7.92 -12.82 12.59
CA PHE A 156 -7.70 -11.95 11.43
C PHE A 156 -8.61 -12.31 10.24
N SER A 157 -9.03 -13.57 10.14
CA SER A 157 -10.00 -14.03 9.14
C SER A 157 -11.36 -13.33 9.23
N ASP A 158 -11.69 -12.77 10.39
CA ASP A 158 -12.94 -12.06 10.60
C ASP A 158 -12.77 -10.54 10.36
N CYS A 159 -11.57 -10.12 9.96
CA CYS A 159 -11.13 -8.73 9.92
C CYS A 159 -10.69 -8.23 8.55
N GLU A 160 -11.09 -8.96 7.52
CA GLU A 160 -11.10 -8.45 6.15
C GLU A 160 -11.82 -7.09 6.16
N GLY A 161 -11.13 -6.04 5.72
CA GLY A 161 -11.68 -4.69 5.63
C GLY A 161 -12.82 -4.64 4.61
N PRO A 162 -13.11 -3.52 3.94
CA PRO A 162 -13.48 -3.64 2.54
C PRO A 162 -12.28 -4.25 1.81
N ASP A 163 -12.10 -5.55 1.95
CA ASP A 163 -11.90 -6.43 0.83
C ASP A 163 -11.13 -5.78 -0.33
N GLU A 164 -9.79 -5.78 -0.24
CA GLU A 164 -9.02 -6.20 -1.41
C GLU A 164 -9.23 -7.72 -1.59
N GLY A 165 -10.49 -8.08 -1.83
CA GLY A 165 -11.08 -9.40 -1.59
C GLY A 165 -12.52 -9.50 -2.07
N ASP A 166 -13.21 -8.36 -2.23
CA ASP A 166 -14.35 -8.24 -3.13
C ASP A 166 -13.69 -8.22 -4.50
N CYS A 167 -13.56 -9.42 -5.04
CA CYS A 167 -13.11 -9.57 -6.40
C CYS A 167 -13.92 -8.61 -7.27
N PRO A 168 -13.26 -7.72 -8.03
CA PRO A 168 -13.88 -6.50 -8.53
C PRO A 168 -14.95 -6.78 -9.58
N PHE A 169 -15.04 -8.03 -10.04
CA PHE A 169 -16.03 -8.48 -11.02
C PHE A 169 -17.32 -8.94 -10.37
N ASP A 170 -18.41 -8.87 -11.14
CA ASP A 170 -19.69 -9.39 -10.68
C ASP A 170 -19.61 -10.92 -10.43
N ASP A 171 -20.30 -11.41 -9.40
CA ASP A 171 -20.42 -12.85 -9.09
C ASP A 171 -21.37 -13.55 -10.07
N VAL A 172 -20.84 -13.83 -11.28
CA VAL A 172 -21.53 -14.54 -12.36
C VAL A 172 -20.73 -15.77 -12.81
N GLU A 173 -21.41 -16.75 -13.42
CA GLU A 173 -20.75 -17.96 -13.96
C GLU A 173 -19.72 -17.56 -15.03
N GLY A 174 -18.47 -17.99 -14.86
CA GLY A 174 -17.34 -17.61 -15.70
C GLY A 174 -16.63 -16.31 -15.30
N SER A 175 -17.03 -15.66 -14.20
CA SER A 175 -16.34 -14.49 -13.66
C SER A 175 -14.90 -14.84 -13.21
N PRO A 176 -13.93 -13.92 -13.33
CA PRO A 176 -12.61 -14.03 -12.69
C PRO A 176 -12.69 -14.28 -11.17
N CYS A 177 -13.82 -13.92 -10.56
CA CYS A 177 -14.12 -14.14 -9.14
C CYS A 177 -14.66 -15.52 -8.80
N GLU A 178 -14.96 -16.36 -9.80
CA GLU A 178 -15.62 -17.63 -9.54
C GLU A 178 -14.66 -18.62 -8.84
N ASP A 179 -14.98 -19.04 -7.61
CA ASP A 179 -14.20 -20.03 -6.83
C ASP A 179 -14.41 -21.47 -7.35
N ILE A 180 -13.92 -21.74 -8.56
CA ILE A 180 -13.87 -23.07 -9.17
C ILE A 180 -12.44 -23.47 -9.50
N ALA A 181 -12.09 -24.74 -9.26
CA ALA A 181 -10.73 -25.26 -9.48
C ALA A 181 -10.19 -25.15 -10.92
N THR A 182 -11.03 -24.76 -11.88
CA THR A 182 -10.65 -24.51 -13.27
C THR A 182 -10.43 -23.04 -13.60
N ASN A 183 -10.79 -22.12 -12.70
CA ASN A 183 -10.57 -20.69 -12.87
C ASN A 183 -9.05 -20.41 -12.72
N PRO A 184 -8.38 -19.86 -13.75
CA PRO A 184 -6.96 -19.50 -13.70
C PRO A 184 -6.62 -18.50 -12.59
N CYS A 185 -7.54 -17.59 -12.26
CA CYS A 185 -7.36 -16.56 -11.24
C CYS A 185 -7.50 -17.05 -9.79
N ARG A 186 -7.89 -18.32 -9.59
CA ARG A 186 -8.23 -18.85 -8.27
C ARG A 186 -7.05 -19.01 -7.33
N GLU A 187 -5.89 -19.38 -7.85
CA GLU A 187 -4.69 -19.67 -7.04
C GLU A 187 -3.67 -18.53 -7.09
N ASP A 188 -3.68 -17.74 -8.18
CA ASP A 188 -2.70 -16.70 -8.46
C ASP A 188 -3.33 -15.62 -9.37
N HIS A 189 -3.68 -14.49 -8.77
CA HIS A 189 -4.35 -13.38 -9.45
C HIS A 189 -3.38 -12.47 -10.23
N GLU A 190 -2.07 -12.65 -10.07
CA GLU A 190 -1.03 -11.94 -10.83
C GLU A 190 -0.38 -12.84 -11.90
N SER A 191 -0.98 -14.01 -12.17
CA SER A 191 -0.44 -14.92 -13.16
C SER A 191 -0.82 -14.48 -14.57
N ASP A 192 0.10 -14.62 -15.53
CA ASP A 192 -0.18 -14.41 -16.96
C ASP A 192 -1.46 -15.13 -17.43
N ALA A 193 -1.77 -16.29 -16.82
CA ALA A 193 -2.95 -17.08 -17.14
C ALA A 193 -4.26 -16.49 -16.56
N CYS A 194 -4.19 -15.81 -15.42
CA CYS A 194 -5.29 -15.02 -14.89
C CYS A 194 -5.51 -13.77 -15.73
N ASP A 195 -4.44 -13.06 -16.10
CA ASP A 195 -4.53 -11.85 -16.92
C ASP A 195 -5.16 -12.15 -18.29
N ASP A 196 -4.71 -13.20 -18.97
CA ASP A 196 -5.31 -13.67 -20.23
C ASP A 196 -6.80 -14.00 -20.06
N TYR A 197 -7.18 -14.54 -18.90
CA TYR A 197 -8.57 -14.92 -18.59
C TYR A 197 -9.46 -13.71 -18.29
N VAL A 198 -8.96 -12.75 -17.52
CA VAL A 198 -9.62 -11.46 -17.24
C VAL A 198 -9.86 -10.70 -18.55
N ASN A 199 -8.85 -10.63 -19.42
CA ASN A 199 -8.96 -9.98 -20.73
C ASN A 199 -10.05 -10.63 -21.62
N ASP A 200 -10.08 -11.97 -21.73
CA ASP A 200 -11.12 -12.69 -22.49
C ASP A 200 -12.52 -12.51 -21.87
N TYR A 201 -12.60 -12.45 -20.53
CA TYR A 201 -13.86 -12.18 -19.83
C TYR A 201 -14.39 -10.77 -20.17
N CYS A 202 -13.53 -9.75 -20.07
CA CYS A 202 -13.91 -8.35 -20.30
C CYS A 202 -14.26 -8.02 -21.75
N ASP A 203 -13.68 -8.74 -22.73
CA ASP A 203 -14.09 -8.69 -24.14
C ASP A 203 -15.59 -8.92 -24.35
N THR A 204 -16.22 -9.69 -23.45
CA THR A 204 -17.64 -10.05 -23.54
C THR A 204 -18.51 -9.49 -22.41
N HIS A 205 -17.90 -8.93 -21.38
CA HIS A 205 -18.55 -8.41 -20.17
C HIS A 205 -18.09 -6.97 -19.83
N ALA A 206 -17.95 -6.10 -20.83
CA ALA A 206 -17.51 -4.70 -20.66
C ALA A 206 -18.39 -3.82 -19.75
N ASP A 207 -19.58 -4.28 -19.36
CA ASP A 207 -20.46 -3.59 -18.39
C ASP A 207 -20.18 -4.02 -16.93
N ASP A 208 -19.31 -5.03 -16.73
CA ASP A 208 -18.93 -5.55 -15.42
C ASP A 208 -18.00 -4.55 -14.68
N PRO A 209 -18.25 -4.24 -13.39
CA PRO A 209 -17.45 -3.28 -12.63
C PRO A 209 -15.95 -3.59 -12.58
N GLY A 210 -15.58 -4.87 -12.64
CA GLY A 210 -14.19 -5.32 -12.60
C GLY A 210 -13.44 -5.08 -13.90
N CYS A 211 -14.17 -4.94 -15.01
CA CYS A 211 -13.62 -4.55 -16.32
C CYS A 211 -13.46 -3.03 -16.48
N TYR A 212 -13.67 -2.26 -15.40
CA TYR A 212 -13.44 -0.82 -15.35
C TYR A 212 -12.22 -0.45 -14.50
N TYR A 213 -11.65 -1.42 -13.76
CA TYR A 213 -10.51 -1.25 -12.85
C TYR A 213 -9.32 -2.03 -13.38
N ASP A 214 -8.79 -1.57 -14.50
CA ASP A 214 -7.48 -2.00 -14.94
C ASP A 214 -6.43 -1.17 -14.19
N ILE A 215 -5.75 -1.76 -13.21
CA ILE A 215 -4.51 -1.19 -12.64
C ILE A 215 -3.32 -1.38 -13.60
N ASP A 216 -3.57 -2.04 -14.74
CA ASP A 216 -2.73 -2.09 -15.94
C ASP A 216 -3.31 -1.26 -17.10
N ASP A 217 -4.39 -0.51 -16.89
CA ASP A 217 -4.89 0.39 -17.92
C ASP A 217 -3.89 1.51 -18.02
N CYS A 218 -3.22 1.52 -19.17
CA CYS A 218 -2.57 2.70 -19.63
C CYS A 218 -3.53 3.89 -19.43
N PRO A 219 -3.13 4.92 -18.66
CA PRO A 219 -4.07 5.86 -18.08
C PRO A 219 -4.70 6.80 -19.13
N PHE A 220 -4.26 6.70 -20.38
CA PHE A 220 -4.75 7.48 -21.51
C PHE A 220 -5.93 6.81 -22.19
N ASP A 221 -6.71 7.58 -22.95
CA ASP A 221 -7.81 6.98 -23.69
C ASP A 221 -7.33 5.91 -24.71
N GLY A 222 -8.07 4.81 -24.86
CA GLY A 222 -7.74 3.71 -25.77
C GLY A 222 -8.02 4.03 -27.25
N ARG A 223 -7.48 5.14 -27.78
CA ARG A 223 -7.65 5.57 -29.18
C ARG A 223 -6.34 5.42 -29.95
N GLU A 224 -6.45 5.19 -31.26
CA GLU A 224 -5.29 5.10 -32.16
C GLU A 224 -4.42 6.37 -32.06
N GLY A 225 -3.17 6.20 -31.61
CA GLY A 225 -2.20 7.28 -31.42
C GLY A 225 -2.03 7.77 -29.98
N THR A 226 -2.65 7.13 -29.00
CA THR A 226 -2.39 7.41 -27.58
C THR A 226 -1.11 6.75 -27.09
N PRO A 227 -0.55 7.17 -25.94
CA PRO A 227 0.63 6.54 -25.36
C PRO A 227 0.45 5.05 -25.03
N CYS A 228 -0.80 4.56 -24.99
CA CYS A 228 -1.14 3.16 -24.75
C CYS A 228 -0.82 2.23 -25.91
N GLU A 229 -0.85 2.75 -27.13
CA GLU A 229 -0.58 1.99 -28.35
C GLU A 229 0.72 2.45 -29.03
N ALA A 230 1.53 3.26 -28.34
CA ALA A 230 2.78 3.77 -28.88
C ALA A 230 3.87 2.70 -28.79
N GLU A 231 4.51 2.37 -29.92
CA GLU A 231 5.65 1.44 -29.98
C GLU A 231 6.79 1.90 -29.04
N GLU A 232 6.90 3.21 -28.79
CA GLU A 232 7.86 3.81 -27.86
C GLU A 232 7.56 3.51 -26.38
N CYS A 233 6.34 3.12 -26.04
CA CYS A 233 5.87 2.84 -24.69
C CYS A 233 5.56 1.35 -24.42
N GLU A 234 5.72 0.47 -25.41
CA GLU A 234 5.47 -0.97 -25.26
C GLU A 234 6.52 -1.69 -24.38
N GLY A 235 6.09 -2.73 -23.65
CA GLY A 235 6.98 -3.78 -23.12
C GLY A 235 7.88 -3.40 -21.93
N GLY A 236 7.36 -2.61 -20.97
CA GLY A 236 8.10 -2.19 -19.77
C GLY A 236 9.00 -0.97 -19.99
N ALA A 237 8.80 -0.25 -21.10
CA ALA A 237 9.49 0.99 -21.43
C ALA A 237 8.77 2.25 -20.92
N HIS A 238 7.78 2.12 -20.01
CA HIS A 238 7.04 3.24 -19.43
C HIS A 238 7.95 4.28 -18.76
N ASP A 239 9.09 3.85 -18.20
CA ASP A 239 10.11 4.73 -17.61
C ASP A 239 11.22 5.15 -18.60
N SER A 240 11.12 4.79 -19.88
CA SER A 240 12.10 5.20 -20.88
C SER A 240 11.98 6.69 -21.19
N GLU A 241 13.12 7.31 -21.53
CA GLU A 241 13.15 8.71 -21.96
C GLU A 241 12.29 8.92 -23.21
N GLU A 242 12.29 7.93 -24.10
CA GLU A 242 11.51 7.93 -25.33
C GLU A 242 9.99 7.90 -25.07
N CYS A 243 9.51 7.02 -24.17
CA CYS A 243 8.10 6.99 -23.80
C CYS A 243 7.69 8.27 -23.05
N ARG A 244 8.54 8.77 -22.15
CA ARG A 244 8.26 10.01 -21.41
C ARG A 244 8.08 11.21 -22.34
N VAL A 245 8.97 11.37 -23.32
CA VAL A 245 8.86 12.46 -24.32
C VAL A 245 7.62 12.28 -25.19
N TYR A 246 7.26 11.05 -25.53
CA TYR A 246 6.03 10.76 -26.27
C TYR A 246 4.78 11.17 -25.48
N VAL A 247 4.66 10.71 -24.24
CA VAL A 247 3.58 11.05 -23.30
C VAL A 247 3.47 12.57 -23.12
N GLU A 248 4.59 13.26 -22.92
CA GLU A 248 4.63 14.72 -22.76
C GLU A 248 4.07 15.44 -24.00
N SER A 249 4.48 15.00 -25.19
CA SER A 249 3.99 15.58 -26.44
C SER A 249 2.50 15.30 -26.70
N TYR A 250 2.02 14.13 -26.28
CA TYR A 250 0.62 13.75 -26.37
C TYR A 250 -0.25 14.60 -25.44
N CYS A 251 0.17 14.78 -24.19
CA CYS A 251 -0.58 15.55 -23.21
C CYS A 251 -0.64 17.04 -23.51
N TYR A 252 0.40 17.60 -24.15
CA TYR A 252 0.35 18.98 -24.66
C TYR A 252 -0.81 19.24 -25.64
N LEU A 253 -1.22 18.22 -26.40
CA LEU A 253 -2.29 18.34 -27.38
C LEU A 253 -3.64 17.83 -26.89
N ASN A 254 -3.67 17.09 -25.77
CA ASN A 254 -4.82 16.38 -25.24
C ASN A 254 -4.95 16.60 -23.72
N GLU A 255 -5.01 17.86 -23.28
CA GLU A 255 -5.10 18.24 -21.86
C GLU A 255 -6.35 17.67 -21.14
N ASP A 256 -7.41 17.35 -21.90
CA ASP A 256 -8.66 16.77 -21.38
C ASP A 256 -8.59 15.23 -21.24
N ASP A 257 -7.49 14.60 -21.64
CA ASP A 257 -7.30 13.15 -21.54
C ASP A 257 -7.08 12.72 -20.07
N PRO A 258 -7.83 11.72 -19.56
CA PRO A 258 -7.68 11.22 -18.19
C PRO A 258 -6.24 10.92 -17.79
N GLY A 259 -5.41 10.43 -18.70
CA GLY A 259 -4.02 10.04 -18.39
C GLY A 259 -3.07 11.22 -18.24
N CYS A 260 -3.47 12.37 -18.78
CA CYS A 260 -2.73 13.62 -18.65
C CYS A 260 -3.05 14.37 -17.34
N LEU A 261 -4.06 13.92 -16.59
CA LEU A 261 -4.47 14.51 -15.31
C LEU A 261 -3.71 13.95 -14.09
N PHE A 262 -3.02 12.81 -14.23
CA PHE A 262 -2.35 12.12 -13.11
C PHE A 262 -0.82 12.28 -13.06
N GLY A 263 -0.20 12.88 -14.08
CA GLY A 263 1.21 13.22 -14.03
C GLY A 263 1.43 14.54 -13.32
N ASP A 264 2.28 14.58 -12.28
CA ASP A 264 2.83 15.84 -11.79
C ASP A 264 3.39 16.60 -13.00
N SER A 265 2.78 17.75 -13.32
CA SER A 265 3.25 18.58 -14.42
C SER A 265 4.73 18.90 -14.15
N PRO A 266 5.63 18.73 -15.15
CA PRO A 266 7.05 18.97 -14.93
C PRO A 266 7.24 20.36 -14.33
N THR A 267 8.28 20.53 -13.52
CA THR A 267 8.61 21.84 -12.94
C THR A 267 9.79 22.45 -13.68
N PHE A 268 9.75 23.77 -13.87
CA PHE A 268 10.81 24.55 -14.47
C PHE A 268 11.54 25.36 -13.39
N VAL A 269 12.86 25.27 -13.38
CA VAL A 269 13.71 26.07 -12.50
C VAL A 269 14.08 27.36 -13.23
N CYS A 270 13.54 28.47 -12.74
CA CYS A 270 13.84 29.82 -13.18
C CYS A 270 15.34 30.13 -13.05
N GLY A 271 15.83 31.12 -13.81
CA GLY A 271 17.23 31.57 -13.75
C GLY A 271 17.66 32.13 -12.38
N ASN A 272 16.70 32.56 -11.56
CA ASN A 272 16.88 33.02 -10.19
C ASN A 272 16.78 31.89 -9.14
N GLY A 273 16.45 30.66 -9.54
CA GLY A 273 16.30 29.48 -8.71
C GLY A 273 14.89 29.22 -8.19
N ASP A 274 13.90 30.05 -8.53
CA ASP A 274 12.49 29.78 -8.24
C ASP A 274 12.00 28.58 -9.08
N VAL A 275 10.99 27.86 -8.58
CA VAL A 275 10.41 26.71 -9.27
C VAL A 275 8.96 27.03 -9.63
N ILE A 276 8.64 26.94 -10.92
CA ILE A 276 7.28 27.11 -11.44
C ILE A 276 6.81 25.82 -12.12
N PRO A 277 5.49 25.62 -12.27
CA PRO A 277 4.95 24.63 -13.20
C PRO A 277 5.45 24.86 -14.64
N PHE A 278 5.71 23.81 -15.42
CA PHE A 278 6.28 23.92 -16.78
C PHE A 278 5.29 24.51 -17.80
N ASP A 279 3.98 24.42 -17.55
CA ASP A 279 2.94 25.18 -18.25
C ASP A 279 3.04 26.70 -18.04
N GLY A 280 3.85 27.12 -17.06
CA GLY A 280 4.29 28.50 -16.85
C GLY A 280 5.36 28.98 -17.86
N VAL A 281 5.93 28.11 -18.68
CA VAL A 281 7.06 28.44 -19.57
C VAL A 281 6.58 28.78 -20.98
N ASN A 282 6.95 29.96 -21.49
CA ASN A 282 6.58 30.49 -22.80
C ASN A 282 5.05 30.53 -23.06
N ASN A 283 4.26 30.74 -22.01
CA ASN A 283 2.82 30.88 -22.07
C ASN A 283 2.37 32.33 -22.35
N GLY A 284 3.32 33.27 -22.40
CA GLY A 284 3.10 34.70 -22.63
C GLY A 284 2.83 35.53 -21.37
N TYR A 285 2.94 34.93 -20.19
CA TYR A 285 2.83 35.55 -18.87
C TYR A 285 4.12 35.38 -18.09
N GLU A 286 4.55 36.43 -17.39
CA GLU A 286 5.76 36.40 -16.57
C GLU A 286 5.45 35.75 -15.21
N ASP A 287 5.71 34.46 -15.11
CA ASP A 287 5.56 33.58 -13.93
C ASP A 287 6.87 33.47 -13.14
N CYS A 288 8.03 33.45 -13.79
CA CYS A 288 9.33 33.64 -13.12
C CYS A 288 9.57 35.13 -12.81
N SER A 289 9.98 35.44 -11.58
CA SER A 289 10.28 36.83 -11.17
C SER A 289 11.47 37.47 -11.91
N ASP A 290 12.27 36.68 -12.60
CA ASP A 290 13.37 37.12 -13.45
C ASP A 290 13.05 37.05 -14.96
N GLY A 291 11.83 36.66 -15.32
CA GLY A 291 11.34 36.53 -16.70
C GLY A 291 12.02 35.43 -17.51
N SER A 292 12.69 34.46 -16.85
CA SER A 292 13.43 33.39 -17.51
C SER A 292 12.57 32.31 -18.16
N ASP A 293 11.31 32.24 -17.76
CA ASP A 293 10.21 31.45 -18.33
C ASP A 293 9.72 31.96 -19.68
N GLU A 294 9.78 33.28 -19.93
CA GLU A 294 9.24 33.93 -21.13
C GLU A 294 10.33 34.36 -22.12
N GLN A 295 11.16 33.42 -22.55
CA GLN A 295 12.21 33.70 -23.52
C GLN A 295 11.63 33.97 -24.91
N GLN A 296 11.44 35.25 -25.19
CA GLN A 296 11.08 35.74 -26.51
C GLN A 296 12.27 35.51 -27.47
N TYR A 297 12.17 34.51 -28.34
CA TYR A 297 12.99 34.48 -29.56
C TYR A 297 12.54 35.64 -30.43
N ASP A 298 13.30 36.74 -30.44
CA ASP A 298 13.19 37.65 -31.55
C ASP A 298 13.64 36.93 -32.82
N SER A 299 12.99 37.21 -33.94
CA SER A 299 13.34 36.59 -35.22
C SER A 299 14.63 37.16 -35.82
N ASP A 300 15.49 37.81 -35.01
CA ASP A 300 16.71 38.48 -35.44
C ASP A 300 18.00 37.97 -34.74
N GLY A 301 17.90 37.11 -33.72
CA GLY A 301 18.99 36.25 -33.23
C GLY A 301 19.52 36.57 -31.84
#